data_AF-A0A524NI98-F1
#
_entry.id   AF-A0A524NI98-F1
#
_cell.length_a   1.000
_cell.length_b   1.000
_cell.length_c   1.000
_cell.angle_alpha   90.00
_cell.angle_beta   90.00
_cell.angle_gamma   90.00
#
_symmetry.space_group_name_H-M   'P 1'
#
loop_
_entity.id
_entity.type
_entity.pdbx_description
1 polymer ?
#
loop_
_entity_poly.entity_id
_entity_poly.type
_entity_poly.pdbx_seq_one_letter_code
_entity_poly.pdbx_strand_id
1 'polypeptide(L)'
;MSAGEIIEPISIEGQSYTRQDLQELCRIMTSHSGVPEWKREVYAFILLFLDFGGEEIVQKTSGTTGDPKEIRLTREAMLLSARRTLDSLKLQPGNSALLCLPVRYIAGKMMVVRALAGGLDLILQDPSGRPLEGITESVSFAAMVPLQIHETLLHQDPLFLISKLIIGGGALHESMRKVLARMEFPEAYLTFGMTETCTHFALKRINGKMPDSQFKPWKE
;
A
#
# COMPACT_ATOMS: atom_id res chain seq x y z
N MET A 1 9.41 -10.48 18.42
CA MET A 1 8.10 -10.51 17.74
C MET A 1 8.18 -11.62 16.71
N SER A 2 7.31 -12.62 16.82
CA SER A 2 7.32 -13.78 15.92
C SER A 2 7.08 -13.32 14.47
N ALA A 3 7.73 -13.96 13.51
CA ALA A 3 7.54 -13.67 12.10
C ALA A 3 6.18 -14.25 11.66
N GLY A 4 5.13 -13.43 11.63
CA GLY A 4 3.81 -13.88 11.13
C GLY A 4 2.55 -13.28 11.78
N GLU A 5 2.70 -12.28 12.65
CA GLU A 5 1.55 -11.74 13.41
C GLU A 5 1.06 -10.39 12.87
N ILE A 6 -0.26 -10.22 12.98
CA ILE A 6 -0.96 -8.94 12.80
C ILE A 6 -0.91 -8.23 14.15
N ILE A 7 -0.67 -6.92 14.15
CA ILE A 7 -0.61 -6.12 15.38
C ILE A 7 -2.03 -5.68 15.74
N GLU A 8 -2.40 -5.87 17.01
CA GLU A 8 -3.69 -5.45 17.57
C GLU A 8 -3.50 -4.34 18.62
N PRO A 9 -4.45 -3.38 18.74
CA PRO A 9 -5.69 -3.27 17.98
C PRO A 9 -5.48 -2.81 16.52
N ILE A 10 -6.41 -3.15 15.64
CA ILE A 10 -6.33 -2.80 14.21
C ILE A 10 -7.01 -1.45 14.01
N SER A 11 -6.33 -0.52 13.36
CA SER A 11 -6.86 0.83 13.13
C SER A 11 -7.23 1.09 11.67
N ILE A 12 -8.45 1.59 11.44
CA ILE A 12 -8.96 1.97 10.12
C ILE A 12 -9.71 3.30 10.27
N GLU A 13 -9.35 4.28 9.45
CA GLU A 13 -9.95 5.62 9.45
C GLU A 13 -10.00 6.25 10.86
N GLY A 14 -8.92 6.10 11.64
CA GLY A 14 -8.78 6.65 12.99
C GLY A 14 -9.52 5.88 14.09
N GLN A 15 -10.24 4.81 13.74
CA GLN A 15 -10.95 3.96 14.70
C GLN A 15 -10.19 2.66 14.98
N SER A 16 -10.06 2.30 16.24
CA SER A 16 -9.40 1.06 16.67
C SER A 16 -10.42 -0.04 16.95
N TYR A 17 -10.13 -1.24 16.44
CA TYR A 17 -10.98 -2.42 16.55
C TYR A 17 -10.22 -3.58 17.17
N THR A 18 -10.91 -4.40 17.95
CA THR A 18 -10.45 -5.78 18.18
C THR A 18 -10.58 -6.57 16.87
N ARG A 19 -9.87 -7.70 16.76
CA ARG A 19 -10.01 -8.56 15.58
C ARG A 19 -11.46 -8.99 15.35
N GLN A 20 -12.17 -9.38 16.41
CA GLN A 20 -13.55 -9.86 16.33
C GLN A 20 -14.50 -8.77 15.85
N ASP A 21 -14.38 -7.56 16.41
CA ASP A 21 -15.22 -6.42 16.02
C ASP A 21 -14.97 -6.01 14.56
N LEU A 22 -13.70 -6.03 14.13
CA LEU A 22 -13.36 -5.71 12.74
C LEU A 22 -13.88 -6.77 11.77
N GLN A 23 -13.77 -8.05 12.11
CA GLN A 23 -14.34 -9.13 11.29
C GLN A 23 -15.85 -8.94 11.11
N GLU A 24 -16.56 -8.61 12.18
CA GLU A 24 -18.00 -8.38 12.10
C GLU A 24 -18.36 -7.14 11.28
N LEU A 25 -17.65 -6.03 11.49
CA LEU A 25 -17.78 -4.84 10.66
C LEU A 25 -17.57 -5.17 9.18
N CYS A 26 -16.52 -5.91 8.84
CA CYS A 26 -16.22 -6.28 7.46
C CYS A 26 -17.32 -7.15 6.84
N ARG A 27 -17.92 -8.10 7.58
CA ARG A 27 -19.05 -8.91 7.10
C ARG A 27 -20.25 -8.06 6.72
N ILE A 28 -20.60 -7.10 7.59
CA ILE A 28 -21.71 -6.17 7.37
C ILE A 28 -21.42 -5.29 6.15
N MET A 29 -20.26 -4.62 6.14
CA MET A 29 -19.93 -3.63 5.12
C MET A 29 -19.74 -4.24 3.73
N THR A 30 -19.27 -5.48 3.62
CA THR A 30 -19.10 -6.17 2.32
C THR A 30 -20.41 -6.37 1.58
N SER A 31 -21.54 -6.51 2.30
CA SER A 31 -22.87 -6.73 1.72
C SER A 31 -23.75 -5.47 1.72
N HIS A 32 -23.26 -4.36 2.29
CA HIS A 32 -24.07 -3.16 2.49
C HIS A 32 -24.16 -2.32 1.21
N SER A 33 -25.36 -2.18 0.63
CA SER A 33 -25.59 -1.50 -0.66
C SER A 33 -25.16 -0.02 -0.66
N GLY A 34 -25.25 0.65 0.49
CA GLY A 34 -24.81 2.05 0.67
C GLY A 34 -23.29 2.27 0.72
N VAL A 35 -22.47 1.22 0.77
CA VAL A 35 -21.00 1.34 0.75
C VAL A 35 -20.51 1.24 -0.70
N PRO A 36 -19.68 2.15 -1.23
CA PRO A 36 -19.14 2.07 -2.60
C PRO A 36 -18.41 0.75 -2.87
N GLU A 37 -18.48 0.26 -4.12
CA GLU A 37 -17.92 -1.05 -4.50
C GLU A 37 -16.44 -1.20 -4.11
N TRP A 38 -15.60 -0.22 -4.42
CA TRP A 38 -14.17 -0.25 -4.09
C TRP A 38 -13.93 -0.41 -2.58
N LYS A 39 -14.76 0.20 -1.74
CA LYS A 39 -14.63 0.13 -0.27
C LYS A 39 -15.13 -1.21 0.25
N ARG A 40 -16.19 -1.78 -0.35
CA ARG A 40 -16.63 -3.16 -0.08
C ARG A 40 -15.54 -4.18 -0.43
N GLU A 41 -14.82 -4.00 -1.53
CA GLU A 41 -13.68 -4.87 -1.86
C GLU A 41 -12.58 -4.83 -0.81
N VAL A 42 -12.32 -3.65 -0.21
CA VAL A 42 -11.33 -3.51 0.86
C VAL A 42 -11.78 -4.30 2.08
N TYR A 43 -13.04 -4.14 2.53
CA TYR A 43 -13.57 -4.91 3.65
C TYR A 43 -13.58 -6.42 3.38
N ALA A 44 -13.93 -6.84 2.16
CA ALA A 44 -13.88 -8.24 1.76
C ALA A 44 -12.46 -8.80 1.85
N PHE A 45 -11.45 -8.04 1.41
CA PHE A 45 -10.06 -8.46 1.51
C PHE A 45 -9.54 -8.48 2.96
N ILE A 46 -9.90 -7.50 3.79
CA ILE A 46 -9.55 -7.51 5.21
C ILE A 46 -10.14 -8.74 5.88
N LEU A 47 -11.43 -9.03 5.66
CA LEU A 47 -12.09 -10.22 6.21
C LEU A 47 -11.39 -11.50 5.76
N LEU A 48 -11.13 -11.64 4.46
CA LEU A 48 -10.39 -12.77 3.89
C LEU A 48 -9.03 -12.96 4.59
N PHE A 49 -8.30 -11.88 4.84
CA PHE A 49 -6.96 -11.93 5.43
C PHE A 49 -6.95 -12.22 6.94
N LEU A 50 -8.02 -11.84 7.65
CA LEU A 50 -8.19 -12.07 9.09
C LEU A 50 -8.77 -13.46 9.41
N ASP A 51 -9.74 -13.93 8.62
CA ASP A 51 -10.39 -15.24 8.77
C ASP A 51 -9.50 -16.38 8.22
N PHE A 52 -8.33 -16.06 7.68
CA PHE A 52 -7.51 -16.97 6.93
C PHE A 52 -6.94 -18.14 7.77
N GLY A 53 -7.44 -19.35 7.50
CA GLY A 53 -7.06 -20.59 8.18
C GLY A 53 -6.05 -21.48 7.44
N GLY A 54 -5.38 -20.98 6.38
CA GLY A 54 -4.29 -21.70 5.69
C GLY A 54 -4.44 -21.94 4.18
N GLU A 55 -5.34 -21.24 3.49
CA GLU A 55 -5.46 -21.35 2.02
C GLU A 55 -4.42 -20.49 1.27
N GLU A 56 -4.58 -20.23 -0.03
CA GLU A 56 -3.72 -19.32 -0.79
C GLU A 56 -4.52 -18.11 -1.27
N ILE A 57 -3.94 -16.91 -1.20
CA ILE A 57 -4.54 -15.70 -1.76
C ILE A 57 -4.23 -15.66 -3.26
N VAL A 58 -5.27 -15.80 -4.08
CA VAL A 58 -5.14 -15.75 -5.54
C VAL A 58 -5.09 -14.30 -6.03
N GLN A 59 -4.07 -13.99 -6.82
CA GLN A 59 -3.90 -12.73 -7.53
C GLN A 59 -3.84 -13.00 -9.04
N LYS A 60 -4.73 -12.34 -9.79
CA LYS A 60 -4.64 -12.31 -11.25
C LYS A 60 -3.64 -11.22 -11.68
N THR A 61 -2.73 -11.55 -12.58
CA THR A 61 -1.86 -10.58 -13.25
C THR A 61 -2.34 -10.34 -14.67
N SER A 62 -2.17 -9.10 -15.15
CA SER A 62 -2.27 -8.80 -16.57
C SER A 62 -1.06 -9.41 -17.28
N GLY A 63 -1.18 -10.66 -17.73
CA GLY A 63 -0.15 -11.29 -18.54
C GLY A 63 0.11 -10.46 -19.80
N THR A 64 1.38 -10.22 -20.13
CA THR A 64 1.77 -9.49 -21.35
C THR A 64 1.48 -10.28 -22.64
N THR A 65 1.02 -11.53 -22.52
CA THR A 65 0.84 -12.50 -23.62
C THR A 65 -0.62 -12.93 -23.83
N GLY A 66 -1.61 -12.22 -23.28
CA GLY A 66 -3.04 -12.40 -23.63
C GLY A 66 -3.90 -13.02 -22.53
N ASP A 67 -3.41 -14.04 -21.81
CA ASP A 67 -4.17 -14.68 -20.73
C ASP A 67 -3.70 -14.21 -19.34
N PRO A 68 -4.62 -13.81 -18.44
CA PRO A 68 -4.27 -13.48 -17.06
C PRO A 68 -3.67 -14.69 -16.34
N LYS A 69 -2.46 -14.53 -15.77
CA LYS A 69 -1.86 -15.59 -14.94
C LYS A 69 -2.36 -15.45 -13.51
N GLU A 70 -2.72 -16.58 -12.90
CA GLU A 70 -3.01 -16.64 -11.47
C GLU A 70 -1.73 -16.90 -10.69
N ILE A 71 -1.46 -16.04 -9.70
CA ILE A 71 -0.37 -16.20 -8.75
C ILE A 71 -1.01 -16.49 -7.39
N ARG A 72 -0.54 -17.55 -6.74
CA ARG A 72 -0.96 -17.98 -5.42
C ARG A 72 0.05 -17.46 -4.40
N LEU A 73 -0.42 -16.66 -3.45
CA LEU A 73 0.40 -16.06 -2.42
C LEU A 73 -0.02 -16.58 -1.05
N THR A 74 0.95 -16.92 -0.20
CA THR A 74 0.67 -17.29 1.19
C THR A 74 0.58 -16.04 2.06
N ARG A 75 -0.18 -16.14 3.15
CA ARG A 75 -0.31 -15.08 4.15
C ARG A 75 1.05 -14.73 4.75
N GLU A 76 1.89 -15.74 5.02
CA GLU A 76 3.24 -15.59 5.56
C GLU A 76 4.14 -14.81 4.61
N ALA A 77 4.09 -15.09 3.30
CA ALA A 77 4.88 -14.37 2.30
C ALA A 77 4.46 -12.89 2.23
N MET A 78 3.15 -12.61 2.28
CA MET A 78 2.64 -11.24 2.31
C MET A 78 3.06 -10.51 3.59
N LEU A 79 2.97 -11.14 4.76
CA LEU A 79 3.42 -10.55 6.02
C LEU A 79 4.92 -10.28 6.04
N LEU A 80 5.73 -11.20 5.51
CA LEU A 80 7.18 -11.01 5.38
C LEU A 80 7.51 -9.83 4.44
N SER A 81 6.84 -9.75 3.28
CA SER A 81 6.98 -8.64 2.33
C SER A 81 6.57 -7.29 2.96
N ALA A 82 5.48 -7.28 3.73
CA ALA A 82 5.03 -6.12 4.47
C ALA A 82 6.07 -5.67 5.49
N ARG A 83 6.60 -6.59 6.30
CA ARG A 83 7.61 -6.28 7.33
C ARG A 83 8.88 -5.68 6.75
N ARG A 84 9.37 -6.23 5.64
CA ARG A 84 10.54 -5.68 4.92
C ARG A 84 10.31 -4.24 4.46
N THR A 85 9.09 -3.92 4.01
CA THR A 85 8.70 -2.55 3.65
C THR A 85 8.69 -1.66 4.89
N LEU A 86 8.03 -2.10 5.96
CA LEU A 86 7.89 -1.36 7.23
C LEU A 86 9.26 -1.04 7.84
N ASP A 87 10.17 -2.02 7.90
CA ASP A 87 11.52 -1.86 8.44
C ASP A 87 12.39 -0.93 7.59
N SER A 88 12.34 -1.09 6.26
CA SER A 88 13.11 -0.25 5.33
C SER A 88 12.67 1.21 5.39
N LEU A 89 11.37 1.45 5.56
CA LEU A 89 10.78 2.77 5.68
C LEU A 89 10.74 3.27 7.13
N LYS A 90 11.11 2.45 8.12
CA LYS A 90 11.06 2.75 9.56
C LYS A 90 9.66 3.14 10.06
N LEU A 91 8.62 2.55 9.48
CA LEU A 91 7.23 2.76 9.90
C LEU A 91 6.97 2.05 11.23
N GLN A 92 6.26 2.72 12.13
CA GLN A 92 5.96 2.26 13.49
C GLN A 92 4.46 2.12 13.71
N PRO A 93 4.01 1.31 14.69
CA PRO A 93 2.62 1.30 15.13
C PRO A 93 2.10 2.71 15.42
N GLY A 94 0.85 2.98 15.01
CA GLY A 94 0.21 4.29 15.11
C GLY A 94 0.55 5.27 13.97
N ASN A 95 1.50 4.95 13.08
CA ASN A 95 1.64 5.70 11.82
C ASN A 95 0.44 5.44 10.90
N SER A 96 0.14 6.36 9.98
CA SER A 96 -0.96 6.23 9.03
C SER A 96 -0.51 5.72 7.66
N ALA A 97 -1.35 4.93 6.99
CA ALA A 97 -1.13 4.39 5.65
C ALA A 97 -2.33 4.71 4.74
N LEU A 98 -2.10 5.49 3.68
CA LEU A 98 -3.13 5.82 2.69
C LEU A 98 -3.26 4.71 1.65
N LEU A 99 -4.41 4.04 1.64
CA LEU A 99 -4.83 3.14 0.57
C LEU A 99 -5.63 3.91 -0.48
N CYS A 100 -4.95 4.28 -1.57
CA CYS A 100 -5.52 4.92 -2.76
C CYS A 100 -5.33 4.07 -4.04
N LEU A 101 -5.06 2.78 -3.86
CA LEU A 101 -4.87 1.82 -4.95
C LEU A 101 -6.02 0.79 -4.91
N PRO A 102 -6.52 0.31 -6.07
CA PRO A 102 -7.57 -0.70 -6.05
C PRO A 102 -7.08 -2.00 -5.41
N VAL A 103 -7.80 -2.48 -4.40
CA VAL A 103 -7.42 -3.68 -3.63
C VAL A 103 -7.56 -4.98 -4.43
N ARG A 104 -8.23 -4.96 -5.59
CA ARG A 104 -8.20 -6.08 -6.54
C ARG A 104 -6.80 -6.37 -7.10
N TYR A 105 -5.90 -5.40 -7.07
CA TYR A 105 -4.49 -5.56 -7.45
C TYR A 105 -3.60 -5.78 -6.22
N ILE A 106 -2.49 -6.49 -6.42
CA ILE A 106 -1.57 -6.84 -5.33
C ILE A 106 -1.00 -5.62 -4.61
N ALA A 107 -0.84 -4.50 -5.30
CA ALA A 107 -0.34 -3.26 -4.71
C ALA A 107 -1.32 -2.71 -3.64
N GLY A 108 -2.63 -2.75 -3.91
CA GLY A 108 -3.66 -2.36 -2.95
C GLY A 108 -3.77 -3.37 -1.80
N LYS A 109 -3.78 -4.68 -2.09
CA LYS A 109 -3.76 -5.75 -1.06
C LYS A 109 -2.60 -5.57 -0.09
N MET A 110 -1.40 -5.30 -0.60
CA MET A 110 -0.22 -5.13 0.23
C MET A 110 -0.22 -3.87 1.07
N MET A 111 -0.97 -2.82 0.71
CA MET A 111 -1.18 -1.68 1.61
C MET A 111 -2.02 -2.08 2.83
N VAL A 112 -3.07 -2.88 2.64
CA VAL A 112 -3.84 -3.47 3.75
C VAL A 112 -2.94 -4.34 4.62
N VAL A 113 -2.18 -5.26 4.02
CA VAL A 113 -1.28 -6.16 4.79
C VAL A 113 -0.19 -5.40 5.54
N ARG A 114 0.38 -4.32 4.95
CA ARG A 114 1.34 -3.45 5.65
C ARG A 114 0.72 -2.75 6.84
N ALA A 115 -0.52 -2.28 6.72
CA ALA A 115 -1.20 -1.65 7.84
C ALA A 115 -1.44 -2.65 8.98
N LEU A 116 -1.96 -3.85 8.65
CA LEU A 116 -2.19 -4.93 9.62
C LEU A 116 -0.88 -5.41 10.30
N ALA A 117 0.17 -5.65 9.53
CA ALA A 117 1.46 -6.12 10.04
C ALA A 117 2.25 -5.05 10.81
N GLY A 118 1.98 -3.77 10.53
CA GLY A 118 2.68 -2.63 11.12
C GLY A 118 1.93 -1.95 12.24
N GLY A 119 0.67 -2.33 12.51
CA GLY A 119 -0.20 -1.61 13.43
C GLY A 119 -0.43 -0.16 12.95
N LEU A 120 -0.51 0.04 11.63
CA LEU A 120 -0.74 1.35 11.04
C LEU A 120 -2.24 1.65 11.02
N ASP A 121 -2.61 2.91 11.06
CA ASP A 121 -3.98 3.35 10.78
C ASP A 121 -4.21 3.40 9.26
N LEU A 122 -5.09 2.53 8.76
CA LEU A 122 -5.39 2.43 7.34
C LEU A 122 -6.41 3.49 6.93
N ILE A 123 -5.99 4.48 6.15
CA ILE A 123 -6.86 5.51 5.59
C ILE A 123 -7.37 5.03 4.23
N LEU A 124 -8.69 5.02 4.05
CA LEU A 124 -9.33 4.51 2.84
C LEU A 124 -9.70 5.67 1.90
N GLN A 125 -9.15 5.65 0.70
CA GLN A 125 -9.43 6.64 -0.34
C GLN A 125 -9.92 5.94 -1.60
N ASP A 126 -10.91 6.55 -2.26
CA ASP A 126 -11.40 6.07 -3.56
C ASP A 126 -10.24 5.99 -4.55
N PRO A 127 -9.96 4.81 -5.16
CA PRO A 127 -8.90 4.67 -6.14
C PRO A 127 -9.16 5.53 -7.39
N SER A 128 -8.54 6.70 -7.42
CA SER A 128 -8.67 7.68 -8.52
C SER A 128 -7.32 8.14 -9.03
N GLY A 129 -7.34 8.94 -10.11
CA GLY A 129 -6.15 9.65 -10.60
C GLY A 129 -5.62 10.69 -9.61
N ARG A 130 -6.49 11.24 -8.75
CA ARG A 130 -6.16 12.29 -7.78
C ARG A 130 -6.30 11.76 -6.34
N PRO A 131 -5.35 10.94 -5.86
CA PRO A 131 -5.45 10.24 -4.58
C PRO A 131 -5.37 11.14 -3.35
N LEU A 132 -5.00 12.42 -3.53
CA LEU A 132 -4.89 13.40 -2.45
C LEU A 132 -6.06 14.38 -2.42
N GLU A 133 -7.03 14.23 -3.33
CA GLU A 133 -8.23 15.06 -3.31
C GLU A 133 -9.00 14.86 -2.00
N GLY A 134 -9.18 15.95 -1.26
CA GLY A 134 -9.85 15.95 0.05
C GLY A 134 -8.97 15.53 1.24
N ILE A 135 -7.71 15.16 1.02
CA ILE A 135 -6.77 14.84 2.10
C ILE A 135 -6.21 16.14 2.69
N THR A 136 -6.50 16.38 3.97
CA THR A 136 -6.06 17.58 4.71
C THR A 136 -5.09 17.28 5.84
N GLU A 137 -4.99 16.02 6.27
CA GLU A 137 -4.14 15.59 7.37
C GLU A 137 -2.85 14.93 6.86
N SER A 138 -1.83 14.93 7.71
CA SER A 138 -0.53 14.31 7.41
C SER A 138 -0.65 12.79 7.35
N VAL A 139 -0.11 12.19 6.29
CA VAL A 139 -0.08 10.74 6.07
C VAL A 139 1.35 10.24 6.22
N SER A 140 1.59 9.24 7.08
CA SER A 140 2.95 8.73 7.26
C SER A 140 3.46 7.96 6.04
N PHE A 141 2.58 7.20 5.38
CA PHE A 141 2.95 6.32 4.28
C PHE A 141 1.87 6.25 3.18
N ALA A 142 2.28 6.33 1.92
CA ALA A 142 1.43 6.07 0.77
C ALA A 142 2.16 5.28 -0.32
N ALA A 143 1.39 4.54 -1.12
CA ALA A 143 1.87 3.89 -2.34
C ALA A 143 1.05 4.40 -3.52
N MET A 144 1.73 4.82 -4.59
CA MET A 144 1.08 5.38 -5.79
C MET A 144 1.68 4.82 -7.08
N VAL A 145 0.95 4.95 -8.18
CA VAL A 145 1.43 4.66 -9.53
C VAL A 145 1.89 5.94 -10.26
N PRO A 146 2.73 5.87 -11.30
CA PRO A 146 3.19 7.04 -12.05
C PRO A 146 2.07 7.98 -12.53
N LEU A 147 0.92 7.43 -12.92
CA LEU A 147 -0.23 8.24 -13.32
C LEU A 147 -0.75 9.10 -12.16
N GLN A 148 -0.89 8.55 -10.96
CA GLN A 148 -1.32 9.31 -9.78
C GLN A 148 -0.32 10.40 -9.40
N ILE A 149 0.98 10.15 -9.57
CA ILE A 149 2.02 11.17 -9.40
C ILE A 149 1.89 12.27 -10.46
N HIS A 150 1.64 11.90 -11.71
CA HIS A 150 1.43 12.86 -12.79
C HIS A 150 0.28 13.82 -12.47
N GLU A 151 -0.88 13.28 -12.14
CA GLU A 151 -2.07 14.07 -11.80
C GLU A 151 -1.86 14.93 -10.54
N THR A 152 -1.24 14.36 -9.49
CA THR A 152 -0.89 15.11 -8.26
C THR A 152 -0.03 16.33 -8.58
N LEU A 153 1.00 16.17 -9.42
CA LEU A 153 1.88 17.27 -9.82
C LEU A 153 1.18 18.27 -10.73
N LEU A 154 0.34 17.80 -11.66
CA LEU A 154 -0.43 18.64 -12.57
C LEU A 154 -1.40 19.55 -11.82
N HIS A 155 -2.09 19.00 -10.83
CA HIS A 155 -3.10 19.70 -10.03
C HIS A 155 -2.54 20.40 -8.80
N GLN A 156 -1.23 20.28 -8.54
CA GLN A 156 -0.57 20.84 -7.35
C GLN A 156 -1.20 20.34 -6.05
N ASP A 157 -1.67 19.09 -6.06
CA ASP A 157 -2.21 18.44 -4.86
C ASP A 157 -1.09 18.33 -3.80
N PRO A 158 -1.41 18.39 -2.49
CA PRO A 158 -0.44 18.63 -1.42
C PRO A 158 0.39 17.38 -1.08
N LEU A 159 1.28 16.96 -1.98
CA LEU A 159 2.14 15.78 -1.82
C LEU A 159 3.02 15.84 -0.56
N PHE A 160 3.30 17.04 -0.05
CA PHE A 160 4.05 17.27 1.19
C PHE A 160 3.34 16.76 2.46
N LEU A 161 2.02 16.47 2.40
CA LEU A 161 1.30 15.82 3.50
C LEU A 161 1.78 14.37 3.71
N ILE A 162 2.36 13.76 2.69
CA ILE A 162 2.91 12.41 2.79
C ILE A 162 4.33 12.49 3.34
N SER A 163 4.64 11.66 4.34
CA SER A 163 6.02 11.55 4.85
C SER A 163 6.87 10.60 4.01
N LYS A 164 6.34 9.41 3.68
CA LYS A 164 7.03 8.39 2.89
C LYS A 164 6.17 7.90 1.74
N LEU A 165 6.70 8.00 0.52
CA LEU A 165 5.99 7.67 -0.70
C LEU A 165 6.76 6.58 -1.45
N ILE A 166 6.10 5.45 -1.74
CA ILE A 166 6.62 4.48 -2.71
C ILE A 166 5.87 4.61 -4.04
N ILE A 167 6.61 4.56 -5.14
CA ILE A 167 6.09 4.67 -6.50
C ILE A 167 6.42 3.38 -7.25
N GLY A 168 5.38 2.66 -7.67
CA GLY A 168 5.49 1.35 -8.33
C GLY A 168 4.53 1.19 -9.51
N GLY A 169 4.45 -0.01 -10.06
CA GLY A 169 3.50 -0.33 -11.14
C GLY A 169 3.87 0.18 -12.53
N GLY A 170 5.02 0.85 -12.69
CA GLY A 170 5.51 1.30 -13.99
C GLY A 170 6.74 2.19 -13.89
N ALA A 171 7.32 2.54 -15.04
CA ALA A 171 8.41 3.49 -15.11
C ALA A 171 7.91 4.91 -14.81
N LEU A 172 8.60 5.62 -13.91
CA LEU A 172 8.35 7.04 -13.68
C LEU A 172 9.09 7.87 -14.76
N HIS A 173 8.34 8.68 -15.50
CA HIS A 173 8.90 9.54 -16.54
C HIS A 173 9.94 10.52 -15.97
N GLU A 174 11.01 10.78 -16.73
CA GLU A 174 12.15 11.58 -16.27
C GLU A 174 11.77 13.02 -15.87
N SER A 175 10.77 13.60 -16.54
CA SER A 175 10.25 14.93 -16.16
C SER A 175 9.67 14.95 -14.74
N MET A 176 8.85 13.97 -14.37
CA MET A 176 8.30 13.83 -13.02
C MET A 176 9.41 13.55 -12.00
N ARG A 177 10.37 12.71 -12.37
CA ARG A 177 11.52 12.39 -11.51
C ARG A 177 12.32 13.63 -11.14
N LYS A 178 12.57 14.53 -12.11
CA LYS A 178 13.27 15.80 -11.88
C LYS A 178 12.50 16.73 -10.95
N VAL A 179 11.18 16.75 -11.02
CA VAL A 179 10.34 17.53 -10.10
C VAL A 179 10.47 16.95 -8.69
N LEU A 180 10.21 15.65 -8.51
CA LEU A 180 10.29 14.99 -7.20
C LEU A 180 11.69 15.11 -6.57
N ALA A 181 12.76 15.00 -7.37
CA ALA A 181 14.14 15.11 -6.90
C ALA A 181 14.46 16.46 -6.24
N ARG A 182 13.72 17.52 -6.59
CA ARG A 182 13.86 18.87 -6.01
C ARG A 182 13.00 19.09 -4.77
N MET A 183 12.08 18.18 -4.47
CA MET A 183 11.21 18.28 -3.31
C MET A 183 11.91 17.76 -2.05
N GLU A 184 11.73 18.46 -0.93
CA GLU A 184 12.20 18.00 0.38
C GLU A 184 11.29 16.91 0.96
N PHE A 185 9.98 17.02 0.75
CA PHE A 185 8.95 16.07 1.15
C PHE A 185 8.06 15.70 -0.04
N PRO A 186 7.55 14.46 -0.13
CA PRO A 186 7.78 13.31 0.74
C PRO A 186 9.19 12.73 0.58
N GLU A 187 9.62 11.81 1.45
CA GLU A 187 10.69 10.89 1.09
C GLU A 187 10.17 9.94 0.00
N ALA A 188 10.57 10.16 -1.25
CA ALA A 188 10.06 9.43 -2.41
C ALA A 188 11.00 8.29 -2.80
N TYR A 189 10.43 7.12 -3.03
CA TYR A 189 11.13 5.90 -3.38
C TYR A 189 10.53 5.26 -4.64
N LEU A 190 11.38 4.83 -5.57
CA LEU A 190 10.96 3.90 -6.61
C LEU A 190 11.03 2.47 -6.07
N THR A 191 10.05 1.66 -6.43
CA THR A 191 10.05 0.22 -6.12
C THR A 191 10.47 -0.60 -7.32
N PHE A 192 11.26 -1.65 -7.09
CA PHE A 192 11.51 -2.68 -8.10
C PHE A 192 11.05 -4.04 -7.59
N GLY A 193 10.22 -4.72 -8.37
CA GLY A 193 9.80 -6.09 -8.12
C GLY A 193 8.71 -6.58 -9.05
N MET A 194 8.13 -7.70 -8.69
CA MET A 194 7.24 -8.51 -9.51
C MET A 194 6.10 -9.06 -8.63
N THR A 195 4.96 -9.40 -9.23
CA THR A 195 3.81 -9.93 -8.47
C THR A 195 4.16 -11.26 -7.79
N GLU A 196 5.03 -12.05 -8.42
CA GLU A 196 5.60 -13.31 -7.92
C GLU A 196 6.36 -13.13 -6.59
N THR A 197 6.83 -11.91 -6.31
CA THR A 197 7.51 -11.55 -5.04
C THR A 197 6.58 -10.82 -4.07
N CYS A 198 5.26 -11.04 -4.21
CA CYS A 198 4.18 -10.21 -3.66
C CYS A 198 4.21 -8.78 -4.23
N THR A 199 5.25 -7.99 -3.94
CA THR A 199 5.42 -6.65 -4.53
C THR A 199 6.86 -6.36 -4.92
N HIS A 200 7.60 -5.66 -4.07
CA HIS A 200 8.93 -5.16 -4.35
C HIS A 200 9.96 -5.85 -3.49
N PHE A 201 11.13 -6.07 -4.07
CA PHE A 201 12.31 -6.60 -3.37
C PHE A 201 13.46 -5.60 -3.25
N ALA A 202 13.28 -4.39 -3.81
CA ALA A 202 14.24 -3.29 -3.68
C ALA A 202 13.56 -1.92 -3.71
N LEU A 203 14.18 -0.95 -3.03
CA LEU A 203 13.80 0.46 -3.03
C LEU A 203 14.95 1.34 -3.51
N LYS A 204 14.63 2.45 -4.17
CA LYS A 204 15.59 3.51 -4.51
C LYS A 204 15.01 4.86 -4.09
N ARG A 205 15.59 5.51 -3.07
CA ARG A 205 15.24 6.90 -2.73
C ARG A 205 15.65 7.82 -3.87
N ILE A 206 14.75 8.70 -4.32
CA ILE A 206 15.00 9.58 -5.48
C ILE A 206 15.11 11.07 -5.14
N ASN A 207 14.90 11.46 -3.88
CA ASN A 207 14.96 12.85 -3.45
C ASN A 207 15.52 13.03 -2.02
N GLY A 208 15.59 14.28 -1.57
CA GLY A 208 16.17 14.67 -0.28
C GLY A 208 17.69 14.81 -0.33
N LYS A 209 18.32 14.96 0.84
CA LYS A 209 19.75 15.29 0.96
C LYS A 209 20.71 14.20 0.44
N MET A 210 20.28 12.94 0.46
CA MET A 210 21.08 11.79 0.05
C MET A 210 20.21 10.81 -0.75
N PRO A 211 19.90 11.11 -2.02
CA PRO A 211 19.22 10.16 -2.90
C PRO A 211 20.12 8.97 -3.18
N ASP A 212 19.52 7.81 -3.45
CA ASP A 212 20.27 6.60 -3.74
C ASP A 212 20.76 6.58 -5.19
N SER A 213 22.01 6.18 -5.41
CA SER A 213 22.56 5.99 -6.76
C SER A 213 21.92 4.80 -7.48
N GLN A 214 21.58 3.74 -6.74
CA GLN A 214 21.04 2.47 -7.24
C GLN A 214 19.94 1.93 -6.32
N PHE A 215 19.17 0.95 -6.82
CA PHE A 215 18.21 0.22 -5.99
C PHE A 215 18.95 -0.55 -4.88
N LYS A 216 18.42 -0.48 -3.67
CA LYS A 216 18.88 -1.23 -2.51
C LYS A 216 17.94 -2.42 -2.31
N PRO A 217 18.39 -3.66 -2.57
CA PRO A 217 17.57 -4.84 -2.29
C PRO A 217 17.37 -5.02 -0.79
N TRP A 218 16.36 -5.81 -0.42
CA TRP A 218 16.21 -6.29 0.95
C TRP A 218 17.49 -6.97 1.42
N LYS A 219 17.92 -6.64 2.65
CA LYS A 219 18.96 -7.42 3.32
C LYS A 219 18.36 -8.78 3.67
N GLU A 220 19.12 -9.84 3.39
CA GLU A 220 18.78 -11.22 3.79
C GLU A 220 18.69 -11.36 5.31
#